data_AF-A0A023H2P6-F1
#
_entry.id   AF-A0A023H2P6-F1
#
_cell.length_a   1.000
_cell.length_b   1.000
_cell.length_c   1.000
_cell.angle_alpha   90.00
_cell.angle_beta   90.00
_cell.angle_gamma   90.00
#
_symmetry.space_group_name_H-M   'P 1'
#
loop_
_entity.id
_entity.type
_entity.pdbx_description
1 polymer ?
#
loop_
_entity_poly.entity_id
_entity_poly.type
_entity_poly.pdbx_seq_one_letter_code
_entity_poly.pdbx_strand_id
1 'polypeptide(L)' 'NAMANHGILPHDGKNIRFDELSGKVDAAFNTAPSVSLFVTNLAVRMLKKKYKRDTFDLAELDLHNGIEHDA' A
#
# COMPACT_ATOMS: atom_id res chain seq x y z
N ASN A 1 -4.29 4.07 -6.23
CA ASN A 1 -5.35 4.38 -7.21
C ASN A 1 -5.09 3.81 -8.59
N ALA A 2 -4.04 4.22 -9.33
CA ALA A 2 -3.79 3.71 -10.70
C ALA A 2 -3.81 2.17 -10.79
N MET A 3 -3.08 1.46 -9.92
CA MET A 3 -3.08 -0.01 -9.91
C MET A 3 -4.47 -0.63 -9.66
N ALA A 4 -5.34 0.00 -8.87
CA ALA A 4 -6.72 -0.48 -8.65
C ALA A 4 -7.60 -0.22 -9.88
N ASN A 5 -7.46 0.96 -10.49
CA ASN A 5 -8.16 1.32 -11.73
C ASN A 5 -7.78 0.39 -12.91
N HIS A 6 -6.57 -0.16 -12.89
CA HIS A 6 -6.08 -1.11 -13.90
C HIS A 6 -6.20 -2.59 -13.47
N GLY A 7 -6.87 -2.90 -12.36
CA GLY A 7 -7.13 -4.28 -11.91
C GLY A 7 -5.90 -5.06 -11.38
N ILE A 8 -4.78 -4.37 -11.12
CA ILE A 8 -3.59 -4.95 -10.48
C ILE A 8 -3.82 -5.10 -8.96
N LEU A 9 -4.52 -4.13 -8.38
CA LEU A 9 -5.12 -4.22 -7.04
C LEU A 9 -6.65 -4.43 -7.20
N PRO A 10 -7.35 -4.90 -6.16
CA PRO A 10 -8.81 -4.93 -6.14
C PRO A 10 -9.40 -3.60 -6.58
N HIS A 11 -10.34 -3.64 -7.51
CA HIS A 11 -10.87 -2.44 -8.18
C HIS A 11 -11.60 -1.50 -7.22
N ASP A 12 -12.21 -2.05 -6.17
CA ASP A 12 -12.86 -1.30 -5.10
C ASP A 12 -11.87 -0.71 -4.08
N GLY A 13 -10.58 -1.00 -4.23
CA GLY A 13 -9.52 -0.53 -3.34
C GLY A 13 -9.52 -1.18 -1.96
N LYS A 14 -10.16 -2.35 -1.78
CA LYS A 14 -10.31 -2.98 -0.45
C LYS A 14 -9.51 -4.27 -0.29
N ASN A 15 -9.26 -4.65 0.96
CA ASN A 15 -8.65 -5.93 1.35
C ASN A 15 -7.30 -6.22 0.69
N ILE A 16 -6.45 -5.19 0.55
CA ILE A 16 -5.13 -5.32 -0.07
C ILE A 16 -4.15 -5.92 0.94
N ARG A 17 -3.49 -7.02 0.56
CA ARG A 17 -2.46 -7.67 1.37
C ARG A 17 -1.13 -6.92 1.30
N PHE A 18 -0.55 -6.58 2.44
CA PHE A 18 0.75 -5.89 2.49
C PHE A 18 1.90 -6.74 1.94
N ASP A 19 1.88 -8.04 2.18
CA ASP A 19 2.95 -8.95 1.74
C ASP A 19 2.97 -9.23 0.23
N GLU A 20 1.95 -8.77 -0.49
CA GLU A 20 1.91 -8.78 -1.96
C GLU A 20 2.13 -7.40 -2.58
N LEU A 21 1.96 -6.32 -1.81
CA LEU A 21 1.90 -4.96 -2.34
C LEU A 21 3.21 -4.53 -2.99
N SER A 22 4.34 -4.70 -2.29
CA SER A 22 5.66 -4.26 -2.79
C SER A 22 5.99 -4.89 -4.15
N GLY A 23 5.80 -6.20 -4.30
CA GLY A 23 6.07 -6.90 -5.55
C GLY A 23 5.14 -6.46 -6.69
N LYS A 24 3.87 -6.16 -6.39
CA LYS A 24 2.94 -5.61 -7.39
C LYS A 24 3.34 -4.19 -7.82
N VAL A 25 3.83 -3.35 -6.90
CA VAL A 25 4.32 -2.00 -7.19
C VAL A 25 5.56 -2.05 -8.06
N ASP A 26 6.53 -2.89 -7.70
CA ASP A 26 7.78 -3.07 -8.46
C ASP A 26 7.48 -3.50 -9.89
N ALA A 27 6.61 -4.50 -10.06
CA ALA A 27 6.22 -5.00 -11.38
C ALA A 27 5.43 -3.97 -12.21
N ALA A 28 4.53 -3.20 -11.57
CA ALA A 28 3.69 -2.24 -12.28
C ALA A 28 4.45 -0.98 -12.73
N PHE A 29 5.41 -0.52 -11.93
CA PHE A 29 6.06 0.78 -12.12
C PHE A 29 7.57 0.72 -12.32
N ASN A 30 8.17 -0.47 -12.37
CA ASN A 30 9.62 -0.64 -12.42
C ASN A 30 10.33 0.09 -11.26
N THR A 31 9.76 -0.03 -10.06
CA THR A 31 10.30 0.61 -8.85
C THR A 31 11.37 -0.30 -8.23
N ALA A 32 12.37 0.30 -7.58
CA ALA A 32 13.33 -0.49 -6.82
C ALA A 32 12.64 -1.17 -5.61
N PRO A 33 12.87 -2.48 -5.36
CA PRO A 33 12.21 -3.21 -4.28
C PRO A 33 12.43 -2.62 -2.88
N SER A 34 13.55 -1.93 -2.66
CA SER A 34 13.83 -1.26 -1.40
C SER A 34 12.86 -0.12 -1.12
N VAL A 35 12.44 0.62 -2.15
CA VAL A 35 11.53 1.77 -2.02
C VAL A 35 10.10 1.29 -1.74
N SER A 36 9.59 0.35 -2.54
CA SER A 36 8.24 -0.19 -2.38
C SER A 36 8.08 -0.91 -1.03
N LEU A 37 9.10 -1.66 -0.60
CA LEU A 37 9.12 -2.31 0.71
C LEU A 37 9.16 -1.30 1.86
N PHE A 38 9.93 -0.22 1.73
CA PHE A 38 9.99 0.83 2.75
C PHE A 38 8.63 1.49 2.95
N VAL A 39 8.00 1.97 1.86
CA VAL A 39 6.69 2.64 1.91
C VAL A 39 5.59 1.69 2.41
N THR A 40 5.62 0.43 1.98
CA THR A 40 4.68 -0.59 2.48
C THR A 40 4.82 -0.80 3.99
N ASN A 41 6.04 -0.89 4.52
CA ASN A 41 6.27 -1.03 5.96
C ASN A 41 5.90 0.22 6.75
N LEU A 42 6.02 1.42 6.14
CA LEU A 42 5.55 2.66 6.75
C LEU A 42 4.03 2.62 6.95
N ALA A 43 3.28 2.22 5.92
CA ALA A 43 1.81 2.06 6.00
C ALA A 43 1.40 1.01 7.06
N VAL A 44 2.09 -0.15 7.11
CA VAL A 44 1.85 -1.18 8.13
C VAL A 44 2.00 -0.64 9.55
N ARG A 45 3.06 0.13 9.82
CA ARG A 45 3.33 0.73 11.13
C ARG A 45 2.31 1.81 11.47
N MET A 46 2.03 2.71 10.52
CA MET A 46 1.04 3.78 10.66
C MET A 46 -0.33 3.22 11.04
N LEU A 47 -0.79 2.18 10.35
CA LEU A 47 -2.10 1.55 10.58
C LEU A 47 -2.12 0.54 11.74
N LYS A 48 -0.99 0.32 12.42
CA LYS A 48 -0.83 -0.66 13.51
C LYS A 48 -1.25 -2.08 13.10
N LYS A 49 -0.99 -2.46 11.85
CA LYS A 49 -1.34 -3.76 11.24
C LYS A 49 -0.14 -4.72 11.27
N LYS A 50 -0.39 -6.00 10.96
CA LYS A 50 0.62 -7.06 10.82
C LYS A 50 0.85 -7.38 9.35
N TYR A 51 2.06 -7.10 8.86
CA TYR A 51 2.48 -7.27 7.46
C TYR A 51 2.01 -8.57 6.78
N LYS A 52 2.09 -9.72 7.46
CA LYS A 52 1.75 -11.04 6.87
C LYS A 52 0.29 -11.46 7.02
N ARG A 53 -0.47 -10.84 7.94
CA ARG A 53 -1.78 -11.36 8.37
C ARG A 53 -2.92 -10.43 8.01
N ASP A 54 -2.64 -9.13 8.01
CA ASP A 54 -3.68 -8.14 7.88
C ASP A 54 -3.71 -7.58 6.46
N THR A 55 -4.84 -6.97 6.13
CA THR A 55 -5.07 -6.20 4.92
C THR A 55 -5.31 -4.74 5.26
N PHE A 56 -5.32 -3.91 4.23
CA PHE A 56 -5.83 -2.55 4.31
C PHE A 56 -6.68 -2.17 3.10
N ASP A 57 -7.52 -1.17 3.29
CA ASP A 57 -8.25 -0.49 2.23
C ASP A 57 -7.50 0.79 1.85
N LEU A 58 -7.50 1.19 0.57
CA LEU A 58 -6.80 2.39 0.10
C LEU A 58 -7.20 3.65 0.88
N ALA A 59 -8.46 3.75 1.29
CA ALA A 59 -8.98 4.86 2.10
C ALA A 59 -8.35 4.94 3.50
N GLU A 60 -7.79 3.85 4.04
CA GLU A 60 -7.06 3.92 5.32
C GLU A 60 -5.75 4.73 5.19
N LEU A 61 -5.23 4.93 3.97
CA LEU A 61 -4.04 5.76 3.74
C LEU A 61 -4.30 7.26 3.89
N ASP A 62 -5.56 7.69 3.94
CA ASP A 62 -5.97 9.08 4.17
C ASP A 62 -5.92 9.49 5.66
N LEU A 63 -5.27 8.68 6.51
CA LEU A 63 -5.03 9.01 7.92
C LEU A 63 -4.12 10.24 8.04
N HIS A 64 -4.70 11.34 8.53
CA HIS A 64 -3.98 12.59 8.71
C HIS A 64 -2.81 12.49 9.69
N ASN A 65 -1.70 13.16 9.35
CA ASN A 65 -0.38 13.03 10.00
C ASN A 65 0.19 11.61 9.97
N GLY A 66 -0.21 10.82 8.98
CA GLY A 66 0.35 9.53 8.64
C GLY A 66 1.36 9.66 7.51
N ILE A 67 1.09 8.96 6.42
CA ILE A 67 1.71 9.24 5.12
C ILE A 67 1.04 10.47 4.49
N GLU A 68 -0.26 10.64 4.70
CA GLU A 68 -1.00 11.87 4.39
C GLU A 68 -0.52 13.00 5.33
N HIS A 69 -0.13 14.13 4.74
CA HIS A 69 0.44 15.30 5.43
C HIS A 69 0.18 16.59 4.65
N ASP A 70 0.16 17.72 5.37
CA ASP A 70 0.14 19.06 4.79
C ASP A 70 1.48 19.40 4.09
N ALA A 71 1.47 20.34 3.14
CA ALA A 71 2.63 20.77 2.36
C ALA A 71 3.55 21.77 3.07
#